data_AF-A0A944MWN1-F1
#
_entry.id   AF-A0A944MWN1-F1
#
_cell.length_a   1.000
_cell.length_b   1.000
_cell.length_c   1.000
_cell.angle_alpha   90.00
_cell.angle_beta   90.00
_cell.angle_gamma   90.00
#
_symmetry.space_group_name_H-M   'P 1'
#
loop_
_entity.id
_entity.type
_entity.pdbx_description
1 polymer ?
#
loop_
_entity_poly.entity_id
_entity_poly.type
_entity_poly.pdbx_seq_one_letter_code
_entity_poly.pdbx_strand_id
1 'polypeptide(L)' 'ALAKKVTEGGPEELTAYLNFLGGGCSKWPLDLLRDAGVDLETPEPVGLALARFGELVDELEGLLG' A
#
# COMPACT_ATOMS: atom_id res chain seq x y z
N ALA A 1 -0.06 -2.36 1.29
CA ALA A 1 -0.19 -1.14 2.12
C ALA A 1 -0.76 0.05 1.33
N LEU A 2 -0.04 0.62 0.34
CA LEU A 2 -0.47 1.84 -0.36
C LEU A 2 -1.81 1.72 -1.10
N ALA A 3 -2.00 0.63 -1.87
CA ALA A 3 -3.24 0.37 -2.59
C ALA A 3 -4.46 0.34 -1.65
N LYS A 4 -4.34 -0.36 -0.52
CA LYS A 4 -5.38 -0.44 0.51
C LYS A 4 -5.74 0.95 1.06
N LYS A 5 -4.72 1.78 1.35
CA LYS A 5 -4.91 3.16 1.83
C LYS A 5 -5.72 4.01 0.85
N VAL A 6 -5.41 3.97 -0.45
CA VAL A 6 -6.14 4.79 -1.43
C VAL A 6 -7.54 4.25 -1.75
N THR A 7 -7.76 2.94 -1.68
CA THR A 7 -9.09 2.34 -1.96
C THR A 7 -10.05 2.38 -0.79
N GLU A 8 -9.55 2.33 0.45
CA GLU A 8 -10.37 2.24 1.67
C GLU A 8 -10.28 3.50 2.55
N GLY A 9 -9.31 4.38 2.30
CA GLY A 9 -9.10 5.62 3.05
C GLY A 9 -9.97 6.79 2.59
N GLY A 10 -9.63 7.98 3.08
CA GLY A 10 -10.32 9.23 2.80
C GLY A 10 -9.55 10.18 1.87
N PRO A 11 -9.97 11.46 1.85
CA PRO A 11 -9.35 12.49 1.00
C PRO A 11 -7.85 12.68 1.24
N GLU A 12 -7.37 12.42 2.46
CA GLU A 12 -5.96 12.55 2.83
C GLU A 12 -5.11 11.45 2.18
N GLU A 13 -5.55 10.20 2.24
CA GLU A 13 -4.89 9.05 1.62
C GLU A 13 -4.87 9.17 0.09
N LEU A 14 -5.97 9.66 -0.49
CA LEU A 14 -6.03 9.98 -1.92
C LEU A 14 -5.01 11.05 -2.29
N THR A 15 -4.94 12.13 -1.51
CA THR A 15 -3.97 13.22 -1.74
C THR A 15 -2.53 12.71 -1.62
N ALA A 16 -2.23 11.91 -0.59
CA ALA A 16 -0.93 11.30 -0.40
C ALA A 16 -0.52 10.41 -1.59
N TYR A 17 -1.46 9.63 -2.12
CA TYR A 17 -1.23 8.80 -3.31
C TYR A 17 -1.00 9.64 -4.58
N LEU A 18 -1.76 10.71 -4.79
CA LEU A 18 -1.56 11.60 -5.94
C LEU A 18 -0.23 12.36 -5.86
N ASN A 19 0.19 12.79 -4.66
CA ASN A 19 1.50 13.39 -4.44
C ASN A 19 2.64 12.41 -4.71
N PHE A 20 2.49 11.15 -4.30
CA PHE A 20 3.43 10.08 -4.63
C PHE A 20 3.61 9.92 -6.15
N LEU A 21 2.50 9.84 -6.89
CA LEU A 21 2.55 9.74 -8.36
C LEU A 21 3.14 11.00 -9.01
N GLY A 22 2.77 12.18 -8.52
CA GLY A 22 3.30 13.46 -9.00
C GLY A 22 4.79 13.65 -8.71
N GLY A 23 5.33 12.95 -7.70
CA GLY A 23 6.74 12.98 -7.34
C GLY A 23 7.67 12.40 -8.41
N GLY A 24 7.20 11.45 -9.23
CA GLY A 24 7.98 10.90 -10.35
C GLY A 24 9.44 10.58 -10.00
N CYS A 25 10.39 11.06 -10.80
CA CYS A 25 11.84 10.91 -10.56
C CYS A 25 12.47 12.09 -9.78
N SER A 26 11.67 12.95 -9.15
CA SER A 26 12.16 14.18 -8.51
C SER A 26 12.66 13.98 -7.08
N LYS A 27 12.39 12.82 -6.47
CA LYS A 27 12.78 12.48 -5.09
C LYS A 27 13.19 11.01 -5.02
N TRP A 28 13.91 10.64 -3.96
CA TRP A 28 14.29 9.25 -3.73
C TRP A 28 13.07 8.35 -3.51
N PRO A 29 13.07 7.11 -4.03
CA PRO A 29 11.91 6.23 -3.96
C PRO A 29 11.41 5.95 -2.54
N LEU A 30 12.31 5.74 -1.57
CA LEU A 30 11.93 5.50 -0.18
C LEU A 30 11.30 6.73 0.47
N ASP A 31 11.77 7.92 0.11
CA ASP A 31 11.18 9.16 0.61
C ASP A 31 9.78 9.41 0.02
N LEU A 32 9.57 9.09 -1.25
CA LEU A 32 8.24 9.19 -1.88
C LEU A 32 7.24 8.26 -1.22
N LEU A 33 7.66 7.03 -0.91
CA LEU A 33 6.81 6.07 -0.22
C LEU A 33 6.50 6.51 1.22
N ARG A 34 7.48 7.05 1.95
CA ARG A 34 7.26 7.62 3.28
C ARG A 34 6.26 8.77 3.27
N ASP A 35 6.38 9.70 2.32
CA ASP A 35 5.41 10.79 2.15
C ASP A 35 3.99 10.25 1.88
N ALA A 36 3.89 9.11 1.20
CA ALA A 36 2.64 8.39 0.96
C ALA A 36 2.16 7.56 2.17
N GLY A 37 2.87 7.65 3.30
CA GLY A 37 2.58 6.94 4.54
C GLY A 37 3.01 5.46 4.52
N VAL A 38 3.96 5.06 3.69
CA VAL A 38 4.50 3.69 3.63
C VAL A 38 6.01 3.71 3.86
N ASP A 39 6.45 3.17 4.99
CA ASP A 39 7.87 3.08 5.33
C ASP A 39 8.43 1.67 5.09
N LEU A 40 9.11 1.49 3.95
CA LEU A 40 9.75 0.23 3.57
C LEU A 40 11.05 -0.09 4.33
N GLU A 41 11.54 0.80 5.20
CA GLU A 41 12.64 0.48 6.10
C GLU A 41 12.15 -0.35 7.32
N THR A 42 10.84 -0.45 7.50
CA THR A 42 10.22 -1.32 8.51
C THR A 42 9.69 -2.61 7.86
N PRO A 43 9.55 -3.71 8.62
CA PRO A 43 8.98 -4.95 8.08
C PRO A 43 7.46 -4.87 7.84
N GLU A 44 6.78 -3.86 8.40
CA GLU A 44 5.32 -3.76 8.42
C GLU A 44 4.68 -3.76 7.02
N PRO A 45 5.13 -2.97 6.02
CA PRO A 45 4.45 -2.92 4.73
C PRO A 45 4.51 -4.25 3.97
N VAL A 46 5.60 -5.01 4.14
CA VAL A 46 5.77 -6.34 3.55
C VAL A 46 4.85 -7.33 4.27
N GLY A 47 4.82 -7.29 5.60
CA GLY A 47 3.90 -8.10 6.41
C GLY A 47 2.43 -7.89 6.04
N LEU A 48 2.00 -6.64 5.87
CA LEU A 48 0.65 -6.30 5.43
C LEU A 48 0.32 -6.81 4.02
N ALA A 49 1.29 -6.81 3.11
CA ALA A 49 1.09 -7.36 1.77
C ALA A 49 0.92 -8.89 1.80
N LEU A 50 1.74 -9.59 2.59
CA LEU A 50 1.64 -11.04 2.77
C LEU A 50 0.34 -11.43 3.49
N ALA A 51 -0.11 -10.65 4.47
CA ALA A 51 -1.39 -10.87 5.13
C ALA A 51 -2.56 -10.78 4.13
N ARG A 52 -2.58 -9.74 3.27
CA ARG A 52 -3.62 -9.63 2.23
C ARG A 52 -3.55 -10.78 1.22
N PHE A 53 -2.35 -11.26 0.88
CA PHE A 53 -2.20 -12.43 0.04
C PHE A 53 -2.82 -13.68 0.69
N GLY A 54 -2.60 -13.89 1.99
CA GLY A 54 -3.22 -14.97 2.75
C GLY A 54 -4.76 -14.90 2.72
N GLU A 55 -5.33 -13.72 3.00
CA GLU A 55 -6.78 -13.50 2.92
C GLU A 55 -7.35 -13.89 1.54
N LEU A 56 -6.66 -13.53 0.45
CA LEU A 56 -7.08 -13.87 -0.91
C LEU A 56 -7.03 -15.37 -1.20
N VAL A 57 -6.06 -16.09 -0.62
CA VAL A 57 -5.97 -17.55 -0.72
C VAL A 57 -7.14 -18.20 0.03
N ASP A 58 -7.42 -17.75 1.25
CA ASP A 58 -8.54 -18.25 2.06
C ASP A 58 -9.89 -17.98 1.36
N GLU A 59 -10.07 -16.79 0.78
CA GLU A 59 -11.25 -16.43 -0.04
C GLU A 59 -11.41 -17.39 -1.24
N LEU A 60 -10.31 -17.73 -1.91
CA LEU A 60 -10.31 -18.66 -3.04
C LEU A 60 -10.66 -20.09 -2.61
N GLU A 61 -10.08 -20.58 -1.51
CA GLU A 61 -10.38 -21.90 -0.95
C GLU A 61 -11.88 -22.02 -0.60
N GLY A 62 -12.46 -20.99 0.00
CA GLY A 62 -13.89 -20.96 0.34
C GLY A 62 -14.84 -20.94 -0.86
N LEU A 63 -14.38 -20.54 -2.04
CA LEU A 63 -15.16 -20.58 -3.29
C LEU A 63 -15.06 -21.92 -4.03
N LEU A 64 -14.00 -22.68 -3.78
CA LEU A 64 -13.70 -23.94 -4.48
C LEU A 64 -14.03 -25.20 -3.65
N GLY A 65 -14.21 -25.06 -2.33
CA GLY A 65 -14.67 -26.11 -1.41
C GLY A 65 -16.17 -26.19 -1.27
#